data_AF-A0A1C7M263-F1
#
_entry.id   AF-A0A1C7M263-F1
#
_cell.length_a   1.000
_cell.length_b   1.000
_cell.length_c   1.000
_cell.angle_alpha   90.00
_cell.angle_beta   90.00
_cell.angle_gamma   90.00
#
_symmetry.space_group_name_H-M   'P 1'
#
loop_
_entity.id
_entity.type
_entity.pdbx_description
1 polymer ?
#
loop_
_entity_poly.entity_id
_entity_poly.type
_entity_poly.pdbx_seq_one_letter_code
_entity_poly.pdbx_strand_id
1 'polypeptide(L)'
;MRGIVPLLERWLGNLLARQFEGRNSEGIAKTVTKQRVESHYDLQLRAAVMHDILDMMPESIKQQIEDDLATHVRSLAMLNILWKVPGMSTAIENIILRYIKSKTDWCCSVAHYNRERIRHGATVDKAVVKKNLGCLTLEQERQHDYLKDGPYISAEEAVAIYTATVHWLESRKFSPISFPPLNYKHATKLLVLILEKLKEAYSVKVESVPTRRLALIEQAYDNPDECLSRIKRLLLTQIV
;
A
#
# COMPACT_ATOMS: atom_id res chain seq x y z
N MET A 1 32.11 43.78 8.20
CA MET A 1 32.61 43.01 9.37
C MET A 1 31.73 43.13 10.62
N ARG A 2 31.12 44.29 10.94
CA ARG A 2 30.34 44.47 12.19
C ARG A 2 29.22 43.44 12.45
N GLY A 3 28.55 42.92 11.42
CA GLY A 3 27.46 41.93 11.57
C GLY A 3 27.91 40.47 11.70
N ILE A 4 29.13 40.12 11.27
CA ILE A 4 29.63 38.73 11.33
C ILE A 4 30.37 38.45 12.64
N VAL A 5 30.90 39.50 13.29
CA VAL A 5 31.67 39.40 14.53
C VAL A 5 30.89 38.69 15.66
N PRO A 6 29.64 39.07 16.00
CA PRO A 6 28.89 38.38 17.06
C PRO A 6 28.57 36.90 16.75
N LEU A 7 28.40 36.56 15.46
CA LEU A 7 28.18 35.18 15.04
C LEU A 7 29.44 34.33 15.22
N LEU A 8 30.59 34.88 14.82
CA LEU A 8 31.88 34.21 14.94
C LEU A 8 32.30 34.07 16.40
N GLU A 9 32.12 35.08 17.23
CA GLU A 9 32.37 35.00 18.68
C GLU A 9 31.57 33.84 19.30
N ARG A 10 30.29 33.72 18.97
CA ARG A 10 29.45 32.62 19.47
C ARG A 10 29.89 31.27 18.92
N TRP A 11 30.20 31.16 17.63
CA TRP A 11 30.59 29.88 17.02
C TRP A 11 31.95 29.41 17.47
N LEU A 12 32.94 30.30 17.53
CA LEU A 12 34.28 30.01 18.02
C LEU A 12 34.27 29.75 19.53
N GLY A 13 33.49 30.52 20.31
CA GLY A 13 33.29 30.25 21.73
C GLY A 13 32.73 28.84 21.98
N ASN A 14 31.67 28.46 21.26
CA ASN A 14 31.10 27.11 21.35
C ASN A 14 32.05 26.01 20.87
N LEU A 15 32.89 26.29 19.87
CA LEU A 15 33.90 25.37 19.36
C LEU A 15 34.98 25.11 20.40
N LEU A 16 35.52 26.18 21.01
CA LEU A 16 36.55 26.11 22.03
C LEU A 16 36.02 25.44 23.30
N ALA A 17 34.82 25.84 23.78
CA ALA A 17 34.18 25.18 24.91
C ALA A 17 34.02 23.68 24.67
N ARG A 18 33.56 23.27 23.48
CA ARG A 18 33.44 21.84 23.13
C ARG A 18 34.79 21.12 23.03
N GLN A 19 35.85 21.81 22.62
CA GLN A 19 37.19 21.24 22.49
C GLN A 19 37.84 20.98 23.85
N PHE A 20 37.66 21.90 24.80
CA PHE A 20 38.31 21.85 26.11
C PHE A 20 37.44 21.20 27.20
N GLU A 21 36.13 21.43 27.19
CA GLU A 21 35.18 20.92 28.20
C GLU A 21 34.47 19.63 27.75
N GLY A 22 34.60 19.27 26.46
CA GLY A 22 33.96 18.08 25.88
C GLY A 22 32.50 18.30 25.46
N ARG A 23 31.82 17.23 25.03
CA ARG A 23 30.40 17.26 24.64
C ARG A 23 29.52 16.72 25.75
N ASN A 24 28.55 17.51 26.21
CA ASN A 24 27.49 17.03 27.08
C ASN A 24 26.52 16.13 26.29
N SER A 25 26.57 14.82 26.56
CA SER A 25 25.76 13.82 25.86
C SER A 25 24.29 13.77 26.32
N GLU A 26 24.02 14.06 27.60
CA GLU A 26 22.69 13.87 28.21
C GLU A 26 21.96 15.18 28.57
N GLY A 27 22.63 16.33 28.50
CA GLY A 27 22.07 17.60 29.00
C GLY A 27 21.15 18.36 28.05
N ILE A 28 20.98 17.92 26.79
CA ILE A 28 20.21 18.66 25.78
C ILE A 28 19.05 17.82 25.26
N ALA A 29 17.83 18.20 25.64
CA ALA A 29 16.61 17.64 25.07
C ALA A 29 16.56 17.93 23.57
N LYS A 30 16.45 16.88 22.75
CA LYS A 30 16.42 17.00 21.29
C LYS A 30 15.02 17.39 20.83
N THR A 31 14.90 18.51 20.12
CA THR A 31 13.65 18.90 19.46
C THR A 31 13.24 17.88 18.40
N VAL A 32 11.94 17.59 18.31
CA VAL A 32 11.39 16.68 17.31
C VAL A 32 11.36 17.39 15.95
N THR A 33 12.25 16.98 15.05
CA THR A 33 12.29 17.47 13.68
C THR A 33 11.50 16.56 12.74
N LYS A 34 11.24 17.00 11.51
CA LYS A 34 10.48 16.28 10.46
C LYS A 34 10.85 14.80 10.32
N GLN A 35 12.12 14.45 10.44
CA GLN A 35 12.60 13.06 10.32
C GLN A 35 12.12 12.15 11.44
N ARG A 36 11.79 12.69 12.62
CA ARG A 36 11.49 11.93 13.84
C ARG A 36 10.01 11.99 14.25
N VAL A 37 9.17 12.68 13.47
CA VAL A 37 7.74 12.88 13.81
C VAL A 37 7.02 11.53 13.97
N GLU A 38 7.19 10.62 13.00
CA GLU A 38 6.55 9.29 13.02
C GLU A 38 7.05 8.46 14.22
N SER A 39 8.37 8.39 14.44
CA SER A 39 8.95 7.62 15.55
C SER A 39 8.59 8.19 16.91
N HIS A 40 8.49 9.52 17.03
CA HIS A 40 8.09 10.16 18.27
C HIS A 40 6.61 9.94 18.57
N TYR A 41 5.76 9.98 17.53
CA TYR A 41 4.35 9.64 17.65
C TYR A 41 4.16 8.21 18.17
N ASP A 42 4.87 7.24 17.60
CA ASP A 42 4.81 5.84 18.05
C ASP A 42 5.30 5.66 19.49
N LEU A 43 6.33 6.40 19.91
CA LEU A 43 6.84 6.37 21.27
C LEU A 43 5.80 6.91 22.27
N GLN A 44 5.18 8.06 21.96
CA GLN A 44 4.14 8.66 22.79
C GLN A 44 2.90 7.77 22.87
N LEU A 45 2.48 7.20 21.74
CA LEU A 45 1.34 6.30 21.67
C LEU A 45 1.56 5.08 22.56
N ARG A 46 2.74 4.47 22.49
CA ARG A 46 3.10 3.33 23.34
C ARG A 46 3.09 3.72 24.82
N ALA A 47 3.68 4.85 25.19
CA ALA A 47 3.67 5.32 26.57
C ALA A 47 2.24 5.55 27.09
N ALA A 48 1.38 6.17 26.28
CA ALA A 48 -0.02 6.43 26.64
C ALA A 48 -0.83 5.14 26.84
N VAL A 49 -0.68 4.16 25.94
CA VAL A 49 -1.30 2.84 26.06
C VAL A 49 -0.86 2.13 27.36
N MET A 50 0.44 2.19 27.68
CA MET A 50 0.98 1.55 28.88
C MET A 50 0.44 2.21 30.15
N HIS A 51 0.40 3.55 30.20
CA HIS A 51 -0.17 4.27 31.33
C HIS A 51 -1.65 3.90 31.57
N ASP A 52 -2.48 3.95 30.53
CA ASP A 52 -3.91 3.63 30.64
C ASP A 52 -4.16 2.19 31.13
N ILE A 53 -3.32 1.23 30.73
CA ILE A 53 -3.49 -0.17 31.12
C ILE A 53 -2.98 -0.41 32.55
N LEU A 54 -1.88 0.22 32.94
CA LEU A 54 -1.32 0.09 34.30
C LEU A 54 -2.22 0.71 35.37
N ASP A 55 -2.96 1.77 35.04
CA ASP A 55 -3.93 2.40 35.95
C ASP A 55 -5.17 1.53 36.20
N MET A 56 -5.48 0.62 35.27
CA MET A 56 -6.63 -0.29 35.39
C MET A 56 -6.31 -1.62 36.06
N MET A 57 -5.05 -1.94 36.30
CA MET A 57 -4.63 -3.23 36.84
C MET A 57 -4.23 -3.20 38.31
N PRO A 58 -4.57 -4.26 39.09
CA PRO A 58 -4.06 -4.42 40.45
C PRO A 58 -2.54 -4.62 40.45
N GLU A 59 -1.87 -4.15 41.53
CA GLU A 59 -0.40 -4.08 41.62
C GLU A 59 0.33 -5.42 41.47
N SER A 60 -0.35 -6.54 41.70
CA SER A 60 0.24 -7.88 41.68
C SER A 60 0.55 -8.44 40.28
N ILE A 61 0.04 -7.85 39.19
CA ILE A 61 0.13 -8.43 37.83
C ILE A 61 0.79 -7.47 36.81
N LYS A 62 1.26 -6.29 37.25
CA LYS A 62 1.71 -5.21 36.35
C LYS A 62 2.86 -5.63 35.43
N GLN A 63 3.96 -6.15 35.97
CA GLN A 63 5.19 -6.41 35.19
C GLN A 63 5.05 -7.54 34.15
N GLN A 64 4.23 -8.57 34.41
CA GLN A 64 4.10 -9.70 33.48
C GLN A 64 3.31 -9.35 32.22
N ILE A 65 2.35 -8.43 32.34
CA ILE A 65 1.48 -8.04 31.23
C ILE A 65 2.12 -6.95 30.36
N GLU A 66 3.05 -6.17 30.90
CA GLU A 66 3.74 -5.09 30.17
C GLU A 66 4.49 -5.59 28.91
N ASP A 67 5.21 -6.72 29.01
CA ASP A 67 6.00 -7.27 27.90
C ASP A 67 5.12 -7.94 26.83
N ASP A 68 4.08 -8.66 27.24
CA ASP A 68 3.12 -9.31 26.34
C ASP A 68 2.28 -8.26 25.59
N LEU A 69 1.82 -7.22 26.30
CA LEU A 69 1.06 -6.11 25.74
C LEU A 69 1.87 -5.28 24.74
N ALA A 70 3.14 -5.00 25.05
CA ALA A 70 4.05 -4.33 24.15
C ALA A 70 4.21 -5.08 22.82
N THR A 71 4.20 -6.40 22.86
CA THR A 71 4.27 -7.27 21.69
C THR A 71 2.97 -7.21 20.88
N HIS A 72 1.82 -7.22 21.54
CA HIS A 72 0.51 -7.03 20.88
C HIS A 72 0.39 -5.66 20.20
N VAL A 73 0.75 -4.57 20.88
CA VAL A 73 0.75 -3.21 20.29
C VAL A 73 1.68 -3.12 19.08
N ARG A 74 2.78 -3.88 19.07
CA ARG A 74 3.71 -3.94 17.93
C ARG A 74 3.15 -4.76 16.76
N SER A 75 2.40 -5.83 17.02
CA SER A 75 1.80 -6.68 15.97
C SER A 75 0.57 -6.05 15.30
N LEU A 76 0.04 -4.98 15.90
CA LEU A 76 -1.17 -4.27 15.46
C LEU A 76 -0.97 -3.29 14.29
N ALA A 77 0.19 -3.33 13.63
CA ALA A 77 0.54 -2.38 12.58
C ALA A 77 -0.04 -2.76 11.21
N MET A 78 -0.98 -1.93 10.74
CA MET A 78 -1.26 -1.59 9.32
C MET A 78 -1.58 -2.73 8.34
N LEU A 79 -2.06 -3.89 8.79
CA LEU A 79 -2.66 -4.87 7.89
C LEU A 79 -4.15 -4.90 8.15
N ASN A 80 -4.95 -4.88 7.08
CA ASN A 80 -6.40 -5.03 7.09
C ASN A 80 -6.79 -6.48 7.46
N ILE A 81 -6.30 -6.94 8.61
CA ILE A 81 -6.48 -8.27 9.16
C ILE A 81 -7.28 -8.08 10.45
N LEU A 82 -8.36 -8.84 10.58
CA LEU A 82 -9.16 -8.87 11.80
C LEU A 82 -8.27 -9.28 12.98
N TRP A 83 -8.03 -8.35 13.90
CA TRP A 83 -7.29 -8.62 15.13
C TRP A 83 -8.25 -9.03 16.24
N LYS A 84 -8.14 -10.28 16.68
CA LYS A 84 -8.89 -10.81 17.82
C LYS A 84 -7.99 -11.79 18.58
N VAL A 85 -7.68 -11.47 19.83
CA VAL A 85 -6.84 -12.32 20.69
C VAL A 85 -7.76 -13.19 21.56
N PRO A 86 -7.73 -14.52 21.42
CA PRO A 86 -8.50 -15.41 22.29
C PRO A 86 -8.08 -15.26 23.76
N GLY A 87 -9.04 -15.06 24.67
CA GLY A 87 -8.79 -15.02 26.12
C GLY A 87 -8.35 -13.67 26.69
N MET A 88 -8.26 -12.61 25.88
CA MET A 88 -7.98 -11.25 26.38
C MET A 88 -9.21 -10.64 27.04
N SER A 89 -9.01 -9.78 28.06
CA SER A 89 -10.12 -9.05 28.68
C SER A 89 -10.69 -8.01 27.71
N THR A 90 -12.01 -7.86 27.70
CA THR A 90 -12.71 -6.88 26.86
C THR A 90 -12.31 -5.44 27.18
N ALA A 91 -11.95 -5.17 28.44
CA ALA A 91 -11.46 -3.86 28.87
C ALA A 91 -10.13 -3.49 28.19
N ILE A 92 -9.16 -4.42 28.17
CA ILE A 92 -7.86 -4.21 27.52
C ILE A 92 -8.04 -4.15 25.99
N GLU A 93 -8.89 -5.01 25.43
CA GLU A 93 -9.23 -5.00 24.00
C GLU A 93 -9.76 -3.65 23.54
N ASN A 94 -10.71 -3.06 24.27
CA ASN A 94 -11.30 -1.78 23.90
C ASN A 94 -10.31 -0.61 23.95
N ILE A 95 -9.37 -0.61 24.92
CA ILE A 95 -8.31 0.40 25.00
C ILE A 95 -7.39 0.30 23.79
N ILE A 96 -6.98 -0.91 23.45
CA ILE A 96 -6.12 -1.17 22.30
C ILE A 96 -6.81 -0.76 21.01
N LEU A 97 -8.09 -1.14 20.80
CA LEU A 97 -8.88 -0.74 19.64
C LEU A 97 -9.04 0.79 19.54
N ARG A 98 -9.22 1.50 20.67
CA ARG A 98 -9.25 2.96 20.70
C ARG A 98 -7.95 3.58 20.20
N TYR A 99 -6.81 3.08 20.65
CA TYR A 99 -5.50 3.59 20.23
C TYR A 99 -5.12 3.20 18.80
N ILE A 100 -5.53 2.02 18.34
CA ILE A 100 -5.41 1.63 16.92
C ILE A 100 -6.21 2.60 16.06
N LYS A 101 -7.48 2.87 16.40
CA LYS A 101 -8.31 3.82 15.67
C LYS A 101 -7.67 5.20 15.61
N SER A 102 -7.19 5.72 16.74
CA SER A 102 -6.47 6.99 16.81
C SER A 102 -5.24 7.03 15.89
N LYS A 103 -4.43 5.96 15.88
CA LYS A 103 -3.27 5.85 14.96
C LYS A 103 -3.70 5.78 13.49
N THR A 104 -4.78 5.06 13.17
CA THR A 104 -5.33 4.98 11.82
C THR A 104 -5.84 6.35 11.35
N ASP A 105 -6.59 7.07 12.20
CA ASP A 105 -7.09 8.42 11.90
C ASP A 105 -5.94 9.40 11.64
N TRP A 106 -4.87 9.30 12.44
CA TRP A 106 -3.64 10.07 12.21
C TRP A 106 -2.96 9.70 10.87
N CYS A 107 -2.81 8.41 10.55
CA CYS A 107 -2.27 7.97 9.27
C CYS A 107 -3.08 8.47 8.08
N CYS A 108 -4.42 8.37 8.14
CA CYS A 108 -5.33 8.83 7.10
C CYS A 108 -5.25 10.36 6.91
N SER A 109 -5.31 11.13 7.99
CA SER A 109 -5.20 12.59 7.92
C SER A 109 -3.86 13.06 7.35
N VAL A 110 -2.74 12.42 7.74
CA VAL A 110 -1.41 12.69 7.17
C VAL A 110 -1.36 12.31 5.68
N ALA A 111 -2.00 11.22 5.28
CA ALA A 111 -2.09 10.82 3.87
C ALA A 111 -2.88 11.84 3.04
N HIS A 112 -4.04 12.31 3.51
CA HIS A 112 -4.83 13.33 2.82
C HIS A 112 -4.10 14.67 2.74
N TYR A 113 -3.52 15.13 3.85
CA TYR A 113 -2.74 16.36 3.89
C TYR A 113 -1.57 16.34 2.90
N ASN A 114 -0.79 15.25 2.87
CA ASN A 114 0.30 15.14 1.92
C ASN A 114 -0.20 15.01 0.47
N ARG A 115 -1.34 14.36 0.25
CA ARG A 115 -1.95 14.25 -1.09
C ARG A 115 -2.33 15.61 -1.64
N GLU A 116 -2.94 16.45 -0.83
CA GLU A 116 -3.25 17.83 -1.21
C GLU A 116 -2.00 18.65 -1.50
N ARG A 117 -0.96 18.54 -0.66
CA ARG A 117 0.31 19.25 -0.90
C ARG A 117 0.98 18.84 -2.21
N ILE A 118 0.98 17.55 -2.52
CA ILE A 118 1.49 17.02 -3.79
C ILE A 118 0.65 17.55 -4.95
N ARG A 119 -0.68 17.56 -4.83
CA ARG A 119 -1.61 18.08 -5.84
C ARG A 119 -1.38 19.57 -6.15
N HIS A 120 -1.11 20.38 -5.13
CA HIS A 120 -0.83 21.82 -5.29
C HIS A 120 0.60 22.13 -5.74
N GLY A 121 1.45 21.12 -5.95
CA GLY A 121 2.85 21.33 -6.36
C GLY A 121 3.73 21.94 -5.27
N ALA A 122 3.36 21.79 -3.99
CA ALA A 122 4.19 22.28 -2.88
C ALA A 122 5.49 21.47 -2.77
N THR A 123 6.48 22.02 -2.07
CA THR A 123 7.75 21.32 -1.80
C THR A 123 7.50 20.09 -0.92
N VAL A 124 7.64 18.90 -1.50
CA VAL A 124 7.44 17.60 -0.84
C VAL A 124 8.62 16.68 -1.13
N ASP A 125 9.09 15.97 -0.10
CA ASP A 125 10.21 15.06 -0.23
C ASP A 125 9.81 13.81 -1.04
N LYS A 126 10.73 13.29 -1.85
CA LYS A 126 10.51 12.07 -2.65
C LYS A 126 10.03 10.87 -1.81
N ALA A 127 10.52 10.73 -0.58
CA ALA A 127 10.10 9.67 0.33
C ALA A 127 8.62 9.79 0.75
N VAL A 128 8.14 11.02 0.97
CA VAL A 128 6.74 11.29 1.33
C VAL A 128 5.81 10.95 0.16
N VAL A 129 6.22 11.27 -1.07
CA VAL A 129 5.43 10.91 -2.27
C VAL A 129 5.28 9.39 -2.40
N LYS A 130 6.36 8.63 -2.22
CA LYS A 130 6.31 7.15 -2.26
C LYS A 130 5.46 6.56 -1.14
N LYS A 131 5.61 7.05 0.10
CA LYS A 131 4.80 6.61 1.24
C LYS A 131 3.32 6.92 1.00
N ASN A 132 2.99 8.12 0.51
CA ASN A 132 1.62 8.54 0.24
C ASN A 132 0.92 7.63 -0.78
N LEU A 133 1.64 7.21 -1.83
CA LEU A 133 1.10 6.26 -2.81
C LEU A 133 0.71 4.93 -2.16
N GLY A 134 1.57 4.36 -1.31
CA GLY A 134 1.28 3.09 -0.63
C GLY A 134 0.14 3.17 0.38
N CYS A 135 -0.14 4.35 0.95
CA CYS A 135 -1.26 4.53 1.87
C CYS A 135 -2.63 4.62 1.17
N LEU A 136 -2.69 5.04 -0.10
CA LEU A 136 -3.96 5.32 -0.80
C LEU A 136 -4.51 4.11 -1.58
N THR A 137 -3.80 2.99 -1.64
CA THR A 137 -4.22 1.79 -2.37
C THR A 137 -5.09 0.89 -1.48
N LEU A 138 -6.40 1.11 -1.45
CA LEU A 138 -7.38 0.31 -0.70
C LEU A 138 -8.55 -0.11 -1.61
N GLU A 139 -8.84 -1.41 -1.69
CA GLU A 139 -9.93 -1.97 -2.54
C GLU A 139 -10.70 -3.11 -1.83
N GLN A 140 -10.19 -3.62 -0.71
CA GLN A 140 -10.68 -4.86 -0.08
C GLN A 140 -12.08 -4.71 0.55
N GLU A 141 -12.38 -3.56 1.17
CA GLU A 141 -13.65 -3.33 1.88
C GLU A 141 -14.84 -3.35 0.90
N ARG A 142 -14.72 -2.67 -0.25
CA ARG A 142 -15.74 -2.68 -1.31
C ARG A 142 -16.04 -4.10 -1.82
N GLN A 143 -15.03 -4.97 -1.90
CA GLN A 143 -15.23 -6.37 -2.30
C GLN A 143 -15.96 -7.18 -1.23
N HIS A 144 -15.65 -6.93 0.05
CA HIS A 144 -16.35 -7.55 1.17
C HIS A 144 -17.82 -7.12 1.21
N ASP A 145 -18.09 -5.83 1.08
CA ASP A 145 -19.43 -5.26 1.08
C ASP A 145 -20.28 -5.83 -0.07
N TYR A 146 -19.70 -5.97 -1.26
CA TYR A 146 -20.40 -6.61 -2.38
C TYR A 146 -20.81 -8.06 -2.09
N LEU A 147 -19.95 -8.83 -1.42
CA LEU A 147 -20.27 -10.22 -1.05
C LEU A 147 -21.30 -10.30 0.08
N LYS A 148 -21.32 -9.31 0.97
CA LYS A 148 -22.21 -9.23 2.12
C LYS A 148 -23.61 -8.74 1.73
N ASP A 149 -23.67 -7.63 0.99
CA ASP A 149 -24.91 -6.96 0.60
C ASP A 149 -25.52 -7.57 -0.67
N GLY A 150 -24.72 -8.32 -1.42
CA GLY A 150 -25.11 -8.94 -2.68
C GLY A 150 -24.91 -8.02 -3.90
N PRO A 151 -25.32 -8.47 -5.10
CA PRO A 151 -25.19 -7.68 -6.32
C PRO A 151 -25.94 -6.36 -6.22
N TYR A 152 -25.26 -5.25 -6.53
CA TYR A 152 -25.88 -3.92 -6.59
C TYR A 152 -26.87 -3.73 -7.75
N ILE A 153 -26.88 -4.66 -8.72
CA ILE A 153 -27.81 -4.65 -9.86
C ILE A 153 -28.97 -5.57 -9.52
N SER A 154 -30.19 -5.05 -9.59
CA SER A 154 -31.39 -5.86 -9.38
C SER A 154 -31.61 -6.84 -10.53
N ALA A 155 -32.31 -7.95 -10.27
CA ALA A 155 -32.60 -8.94 -11.30
C ALA A 155 -33.41 -8.34 -12.46
N GLU A 156 -34.34 -7.44 -12.18
CA GLU A 156 -35.16 -6.75 -13.18
C GLU A 156 -34.31 -5.85 -14.09
N GLU A 157 -33.41 -5.05 -13.51
CA GLU A 157 -32.47 -4.21 -14.27
C GLU A 157 -31.50 -5.07 -15.10
N ALA A 158 -31.00 -6.18 -14.54
CA ALA A 158 -30.13 -7.09 -15.26
C ALA A 158 -30.83 -7.70 -16.48
N VAL A 159 -32.09 -8.11 -16.33
CA VAL A 159 -32.92 -8.61 -17.44
C VAL A 159 -33.17 -7.51 -18.46
N ALA A 160 -33.49 -6.29 -18.03
CA ALA A 160 -33.70 -5.17 -18.94
C ALA A 160 -32.43 -4.84 -19.76
N ILE A 161 -31.26 -4.81 -19.11
CA ILE A 161 -29.96 -4.62 -19.78
C ILE A 161 -29.72 -5.75 -20.79
N TYR A 162 -29.90 -7.01 -20.36
CA TYR A 162 -29.71 -8.18 -21.20
C TYR A 162 -30.61 -8.15 -22.43
N THR A 163 -31.92 -7.97 -22.24
CA THR A 163 -32.91 -7.89 -23.33
C THR A 163 -32.63 -6.73 -24.28
N ALA A 164 -32.26 -5.55 -23.77
CA ALA A 164 -31.86 -4.42 -24.60
C ALA A 164 -30.62 -4.74 -25.45
N THR A 165 -29.60 -5.39 -24.86
CA THR A 165 -28.42 -5.84 -25.61
C THR A 165 -28.74 -6.89 -26.68
N VAL A 166 -29.63 -7.85 -26.40
CA VAL A 166 -30.06 -8.87 -27.38
C VAL A 166 -30.76 -8.21 -28.57
N HIS A 167 -31.75 -7.37 -28.32
CA HIS A 167 -32.46 -6.65 -29.39
C HIS A 167 -31.53 -5.76 -30.21
N TRP A 168 -30.57 -5.10 -29.56
CA TRP A 168 -29.56 -4.32 -30.28
C TRP A 168 -28.72 -5.19 -31.21
N LEU A 169 -28.21 -6.32 -30.74
CA LEU A 169 -27.40 -7.24 -31.56
C LEU A 169 -28.20 -7.86 -32.71
N GLU A 170 -29.46 -8.21 -32.47
CA GLU A 170 -30.39 -8.71 -33.51
C GLU A 170 -30.66 -7.65 -34.58
N SER A 171 -30.92 -6.40 -34.18
CA SER A 171 -31.16 -5.29 -35.12
C SER A 171 -29.96 -5.03 -36.03
N ARG A 172 -28.74 -5.27 -35.52
CA ARG A 172 -27.47 -5.15 -36.26
C ARG A 172 -27.11 -6.42 -37.03
N LYS A 173 -27.92 -7.48 -36.93
CA LYS A 173 -27.65 -8.80 -37.51
C LYS A 173 -26.25 -9.31 -37.14
N PHE A 174 -25.87 -9.12 -35.87
CA PHE A 174 -24.54 -9.47 -35.39
C PHE A 174 -24.35 -11.00 -35.38
N SER A 175 -23.26 -11.48 -35.98
CA SER A 175 -22.85 -12.88 -35.88
C SER A 175 -21.93 -13.07 -34.67
N PRO A 176 -22.24 -13.99 -33.74
CA PRO A 176 -21.38 -14.28 -32.60
C PRO A 176 -19.95 -14.64 -33.01
N ILE A 177 -18.97 -14.15 -32.24
CA ILE A 177 -17.54 -14.43 -32.49
C ILE A 177 -17.27 -15.90 -32.16
N SER A 178 -16.79 -16.65 -33.15
CA SER A 178 -16.44 -18.06 -32.98
C SER A 178 -15.11 -18.24 -32.27
N PHE A 179 -14.94 -19.37 -31.61
CA PHE A 179 -13.65 -19.76 -31.06
C PHE A 179 -12.59 -19.83 -32.17
N PRO A 180 -11.34 -19.39 -31.94
CA PRO A 180 -10.30 -19.40 -32.98
C PRO A 180 -10.09 -20.81 -33.55
N PRO A 181 -10.31 -21.04 -34.87
CA PRO A 181 -10.15 -22.35 -35.46
C PRO A 181 -8.68 -22.79 -35.41
N LEU A 182 -8.42 -24.09 -35.52
CA LEU A 182 -7.06 -24.66 -35.52
C LEU A 182 -6.17 -23.96 -36.55
N ASN A 183 -6.66 -23.81 -37.78
CA ASN A 183 -5.95 -23.14 -38.88
C ASN A 183 -6.59 -21.79 -39.21
N TYR A 184 -6.39 -20.81 -38.33
CA TYR A 184 -6.88 -19.44 -38.56
C TYR A 184 -5.87 -18.63 -39.38
N LYS A 185 -6.28 -18.13 -40.55
CA LYS A 185 -5.42 -17.44 -41.54
C LYS A 185 -4.65 -16.24 -40.99
N HIS A 186 -5.20 -15.55 -39.98
CA HIS A 186 -4.60 -14.34 -39.41
C HIS A 186 -3.99 -14.55 -38.03
N ALA A 187 -3.89 -15.80 -37.54
CA ALA A 187 -3.42 -16.09 -36.19
C ALA A 187 -2.02 -15.56 -35.91
N THR A 188 -1.07 -15.82 -36.81
CA THR A 188 0.31 -15.36 -36.68
C THR A 188 0.42 -13.83 -36.74
N LYS A 189 -0.38 -13.17 -37.59
CA LYS A 189 -0.40 -11.70 -37.67
C LYS A 189 -0.90 -11.06 -36.37
N LEU A 190 -1.97 -11.61 -35.79
CA LEU A 190 -2.48 -11.16 -34.49
C LEU A 190 -1.46 -11.41 -33.37
N LEU A 191 -0.79 -12.57 -33.38
CA LEU A 191 0.26 -12.88 -32.41
C LEU A 191 1.40 -11.85 -32.49
N VAL A 192 1.90 -11.54 -33.69
CA VAL A 192 2.97 -10.55 -33.87
C VAL A 192 2.57 -9.18 -33.32
N LEU A 193 1.35 -8.70 -33.61
CA LEU A 193 0.84 -7.42 -33.08
C LEU A 193 0.79 -7.42 -31.54
N ILE A 194 0.37 -8.53 -30.93
CA ILE A 194 0.33 -8.67 -29.47
C ILE A 194 1.74 -8.67 -28.89
N LEU A 195 2.67 -9.42 -29.48
CA LEU A 195 4.05 -9.50 -29.02
C LEU A 195 4.76 -8.16 -29.14
N GLU A 196 4.50 -7.38 -30.19
CA GLU A 196 5.01 -6.02 -30.35
C GLU A 196 4.50 -5.11 -29.22
N LYS A 197 3.19 -5.14 -28.92
CA LYS A 197 2.60 -4.38 -27.81
C LYS A 197 3.17 -4.79 -26.45
N LEU A 198 3.42 -6.08 -26.25
CA LEU A 198 4.05 -6.58 -25.03
C LEU A 198 5.51 -6.12 -24.94
N LYS A 199 6.25 -6.09 -26.04
CA LYS A 199 7.66 -5.64 -26.11
C LYS A 199 7.80 -4.13 -25.89
N GLU A 200 6.87 -3.32 -26.39
CA GLU A 200 6.81 -1.87 -26.15
C GLU A 200 6.84 -1.56 -24.64
N ALA A 201 6.08 -2.32 -23.84
CA ALA A 201 6.00 -2.13 -22.38
C ALA A 201 7.35 -2.33 -21.65
N TYR A 202 8.31 -3.06 -22.25
CA TYR A 202 9.62 -3.35 -21.66
C TYR A 202 10.77 -2.59 -22.34
N SER A 203 10.48 -1.71 -23.31
CA SER A 203 11.52 -0.98 -24.07
C SER A 203 12.26 0.07 -23.22
N VAL A 204 11.70 0.45 -22.07
CA VAL A 204 12.33 1.33 -21.07
C VAL A 204 12.72 0.47 -19.85
N LYS A 205 13.98 0.04 -19.74
CA LYS A 205 14.50 -0.86 -18.69
C LYS A 205 14.07 -0.44 -17.27
N VAL A 206 13.43 -1.33 -16.47
CA VAL A 206 13.57 -1.42 -14.98
C VAL A 206 13.16 -2.84 -14.45
N GLU A 207 14.08 -3.50 -13.73
CA GLU A 207 13.95 -4.54 -12.66
C GLU A 207 13.59 -6.03 -12.90
N SER A 208 14.51 -6.91 -12.43
CA SER A 208 14.61 -8.39 -12.18
C SER A 208 13.55 -9.43 -12.63
N VAL A 209 12.29 -9.04 -12.87
CA VAL A 209 11.26 -9.88 -13.52
C VAL A 209 11.25 -9.79 -15.06
N PRO A 210 12.03 -8.95 -15.80
CA PRO A 210 11.81 -8.77 -17.23
C PRO A 210 12.35 -9.98 -17.99
N THR A 211 13.36 -10.69 -17.45
CA THR A 211 14.06 -11.76 -18.16
C THR A 211 13.13 -12.91 -18.51
N ARG A 212 12.27 -13.36 -17.57
CA ARG A 212 11.36 -14.48 -17.85
C ARG A 212 10.26 -14.09 -18.84
N ARG A 213 9.70 -12.89 -18.72
CA ARG A 213 8.62 -12.43 -19.62
C ARG A 213 9.16 -12.11 -21.03
N LEU A 214 10.34 -11.49 -21.14
CA LEU A 214 11.03 -11.26 -22.40
C LEU A 214 11.44 -12.58 -23.06
N ALA A 215 11.98 -13.54 -22.30
CA ALA A 215 12.30 -14.86 -22.83
C ALA A 215 11.07 -15.60 -23.37
N LEU A 216 9.91 -15.47 -22.72
CA LEU A 216 8.65 -16.04 -23.23
C LEU A 216 8.15 -15.33 -24.51
N ILE A 217 8.42 -14.03 -24.64
CA ILE A 217 8.10 -13.25 -25.85
C ILE A 217 9.03 -13.67 -27.00
N GLU A 218 10.34 -13.78 -26.75
CA GLU A 218 11.33 -14.25 -27.72
C GLU A 218 11.02 -15.68 -28.17
N GLN A 219 10.76 -16.60 -27.24
CA GLN A 219 10.33 -17.96 -27.55
C GLN A 219 9.05 -17.99 -28.42
N ALA A 220 8.13 -17.05 -28.20
CA ALA A 220 6.91 -16.95 -28.99
C ALA A 220 7.14 -16.41 -30.42
N TYR A 221 8.20 -15.60 -30.63
CA TYR A 221 8.64 -15.20 -31.97
C TYR A 221 9.33 -16.35 -32.70
N ASP A 222 10.16 -17.13 -32.01
CA ASP A 222 10.89 -18.26 -32.59
C ASP A 222 9.95 -19.41 -32.98
N ASN A 223 8.98 -19.74 -32.12
CA ASN A 223 8.03 -20.84 -32.31
C ASN A 223 6.56 -20.35 -32.21
N PRO A 224 6.03 -19.67 -33.24
CA PRO A 224 4.70 -19.08 -33.18
C PRO A 224 3.57 -20.12 -33.10
N ASP A 225 3.71 -21.26 -33.78
CA ASP A 225 2.66 -22.30 -33.82
C ASP A 225 2.51 -23.03 -32.47
N GLU A 226 3.62 -23.29 -31.78
CA GLU A 226 3.62 -23.86 -30.44
C GLU A 226 2.97 -22.88 -29.45
N CYS A 227 3.32 -21.59 -29.54
CA CYS A 227 2.74 -20.55 -28.71
C CYS A 227 1.23 -20.40 -28.93
N LEU A 228 0.78 -20.38 -30.20
CA LEU A 228 -0.65 -20.35 -30.54
C LEU A 228 -1.40 -21.58 -30.02
N SER A 229 -0.79 -22.76 -30.12
CA SER A 229 -1.35 -24.00 -29.59
C SER A 229 -1.46 -23.94 -28.06
N ARG A 230 -0.44 -23.41 -27.38
CA ARG A 230 -0.46 -23.18 -25.93
C ARG A 230 -1.56 -22.19 -25.54
N ILE A 231 -1.71 -21.08 -26.25
CA ILE A 231 -2.76 -20.08 -25.98
C ILE A 231 -4.14 -20.73 -26.13
N LYS A 232 -4.40 -21.43 -27.25
CA LYS A 232 -5.67 -22.12 -27.48
C LYS A 232 -5.97 -23.16 -26.39
N ARG A 233 -4.96 -23.91 -25.97
CA ARG A 233 -5.11 -24.87 -24.86
C ARG A 233 -5.49 -24.16 -23.57
N LEU A 234 -4.80 -23.07 -23.20
CA LEU A 234 -5.11 -22.32 -21.98
C LEU A 234 -6.52 -21.71 -22.02
N LEU A 235 -6.96 -21.21 -23.18
CA LEU A 235 -8.33 -20.72 -23.37
C LEU A 235 -9.40 -21.81 -23.17
N LEU A 236 -9.05 -23.08 -23.38
CA LEU A 236 -9.96 -24.21 -23.19
C LEU A 236 -9.90 -24.81 -21.79
N THR A 237 -8.72 -24.82 -21.15
CA THR A 237 -8.48 -25.60 -19.93
C THR A 237 -8.36 -24.76 -18.66
N GLN A 238 -7.95 -23.50 -18.76
CA GLN A 238 -7.65 -22.69 -17.59
C GLN A 238 -8.87 -21.87 -17.17
N ILE A 239 -9.44 -22.21 -16.01
CA ILE A 239 -10.55 -21.47 -15.39
C ILE A 239 -10.07 -20.78 -14.08
N VAL A 240 -8.86 -21.10 -13.61
CA VAL A 240 -8.23 -20.60 -12.38
C VAL A 240 -6.83 -20.08 -12.64
#